data_AF-R9SLP5-F1
#
_entry.id   AF-R9SLP5-F1
#
_cell.length_a   1.000
_cell.length_b   1.000
_cell.length_c   1.000
_cell.angle_alpha   90.00
_cell.angle_beta   90.00
_cell.angle_gamma   90.00
#
_symmetry.space_group_name_H-M   'P 1'
#
loop_
_entity.id
_entity.type
_entity.pdbx_description
1 polymer ?
#
loop_
_entity_poly.entity_id
_entity_poly.type
_entity_poly.pdbx_seq_one_letter_code
_entity_poly.pdbx_strand_id
1 'polypeptide(L)' 'MSVVGKEVIKAVITLLTTAFALVAGLAWNSAIQELINTFLDKGSALTGLFVYAIIVTVIAVVVTLILGRFADKMGIELEE' A
#
# COMPACT_ATOMS: atom_id res chain seq x y z
N MET A 1 -33.21 -4.93 -8.38
CA MET A 1 -32.02 -5.82 -8.44
C MET A 1 -32.24 -6.96 -7.46
N SER A 2 -32.05 -8.21 -7.88
CA SER A 2 -32.20 -9.38 -7.00
C SER A 2 -31.16 -9.39 -5.89
N VAL A 3 -31.45 -10.07 -4.78
CA VAL A 3 -30.49 -10.30 -3.69
C VAL A 3 -29.20 -10.93 -4.24
N VAL A 4 -29.34 -11.91 -5.14
CA VAL A 4 -28.22 -12.55 -5.84
C VAL A 4 -27.38 -11.54 -6.61
N GLY A 5 -27.99 -10.61 -7.35
CA GLY A 5 -27.25 -9.59 -8.10
C GLY A 5 -26.43 -8.66 -7.19
N LYS A 6 -26.93 -8.34 -5.99
CA LYS A 6 -26.19 -7.53 -5.01
C LYS A 6 -24.95 -8.27 -4.48
N GLU A 7 -25.10 -9.55 -4.13
CA GLU A 7 -23.98 -10.36 -3.64
C GLU A 7 -22.90 -10.57 -4.70
N VAL A 8 -23.29 -10.80 -5.96
CA VAL A 8 -22.35 -10.92 -7.08
C VAL A 8 -21.55 -9.62 -7.27
N ILE A 9 -22.21 -8.46 -7.28
CA ILE A 9 -21.51 -7.17 -7.41
C ILE A 9 -20.57 -6.94 -6.25
N LYS A 10 -20.98 -7.24 -5.01
CA LYS A 10 -20.11 -7.13 -3.83
C LYS A 10 -18.86 -8.01 -3.96
N ALA A 11 -19.03 -9.26 -4.38
CA ALA A 11 -17.92 -10.18 -4.61
C ALA A 11 -16.97 -9.66 -5.69
N VAL A 12 -17.49 -9.16 -6.81
CA VAL A 12 -16.69 -8.57 -7.89
C VAL A 12 -15.90 -7.36 -7.40
N ILE A 13 -16.54 -6.45 -6.65
CA ILE A 13 -15.85 -5.28 -6.06
C ILE A 13 -14.71 -5.74 -5.15
N THR A 14 -14.97 -6.68 -4.23
CA THR A 14 -13.93 -7.18 -3.33
C THR A 14 -12.76 -7.80 -4.09
N LEU A 15 -13.03 -8.65 -5.09
CA LEU A 15 -11.99 -9.27 -5.92
C LEU A 15 -11.15 -8.22 -6.66
N LEU A 16 -11.80 -7.24 -7.29
CA LEU A 16 -11.12 -6.17 -8.02
C LEU A 16 -10.29 -5.29 -7.08
N THR A 17 -10.87 -4.81 -5.97
CA THR A 17 -10.15 -3.97 -5.01
C THR A 17 -8.94 -4.71 -4.42
N THR A 18 -9.08 -6.01 -4.13
CA THR A 18 -7.97 -6.82 -3.61
C THR A 18 -6.86 -6.99 -4.66
N ALA A 19 -7.22 -7.29 -5.91
CA ALA A 19 -6.27 -7.41 -7.00
C ALA A 19 -5.53 -6.10 -7.26
N PHE A 20 -6.23 -4.97 -7.26
CA PHE A 20 -5.61 -3.64 -7.42
C PHE A 20 -4.74 -3.25 -6.23
N ALA A 21 -5.12 -3.58 -5.00
CA ALA A 21 -4.28 -3.34 -3.83
C ALA A 21 -2.94 -4.09 -3.93
N LEU A 22 -2.97 -5.34 -4.40
CA LEU A 22 -1.75 -6.13 -4.65
C LEU A 22 -0.89 -5.48 -5.75
N VAL A 23 -1.49 -5.14 -6.89
CA VAL A 23 -0.77 -4.50 -8.01
C VAL A 23 -0.15 -3.17 -7.58
N ALA A 24 -0.89 -2.35 -6.82
CA ALA A 24 -0.38 -1.09 -6.29
C ALA A 24 0.82 -1.33 -5.36
N GLY A 25 0.72 -2.26 -4.41
CA GLY A 25 1.82 -2.61 -3.51
C GLY A 25 3.08 -3.05 -4.25
N LEU A 26 2.92 -3.88 -5.29
CA LEU A 26 4.03 -4.33 -6.14
C LEU A 26 4.63 -3.17 -6.95
N ALA A 27 3.80 -2.29 -7.52
CA ALA A 27 4.27 -1.14 -8.29
C ALA A 27 5.10 -0.17 -7.45
N TRP A 28 4.64 0.14 -6.22
CA TRP A 28 5.40 0.99 -5.29
C TRP A 28 6.71 0.33 -4.86
N ASN A 29 6.72 -0.97 -4.59
CA ASN A 29 7.95 -1.71 -4.29
C ASN A 29 8.98 -1.57 -5.41
N SER A 30 8.59 -1.86 -6.66
CA SER A 30 9.48 -1.75 -7.82
C SER A 30 9.94 -0.30 -8.06
N ALA A 31 9.04 0.68 -7.94
CA ALA A 31 9.38 2.09 -8.14
C ALA A 31 10.43 2.59 -7.13
N ILE A 32 10.30 2.23 -5.85
CA ILE A 32 11.27 2.62 -4.82
C ILE A 32 12.62 1.95 -5.08
N GLN A 33 12.65 0.67 -5.45
CA GLN A 33 13.88 -0.04 -5.78
C GLN A 33 14.59 0.59 -6.98
N GLU A 34 13.87 0.90 -8.05
CA GLU A 34 14.45 1.51 -9.24
C GLU A 34 14.97 2.93 -8.95
N LEU A 35 14.24 3.69 -8.13
CA LEU A 35 14.67 5.00 -7.66
C LEU A 35 16.01 4.88 -6.91
N ILE A 36 16.11 3.97 -5.96
CA ILE A 36 17.34 3.71 -5.21
C ILE A 36 18.48 3.31 -6.15
N ASN A 37 18.24 2.37 -7.07
CA ASN A 37 19.27 1.92 -8.01
C ASN A 37 19.74 3.02 -8.98
N THR A 38 18.88 4.00 -9.27
CA THR A 38 19.23 5.15 -10.11
C THR A 38 20.12 6.15 -9.37
N PHE A 39 19.91 6.33 -8.06
CA PHE A 39 20.58 7.37 -7.27
C PHE A 39 21.72 6.87 -6.37
N LEU A 40 21.80 5.57 -6.08
CA LEU A 40 22.86 4.98 -5.24
C LEU A 40 23.83 4.15 -6.08
N ASP A 41 25.12 4.32 -5.80
CA ASP A 41 26.19 3.59 -6.47
C ASP A 41 26.09 2.08 -6.24
N LYS A 42 26.30 1.31 -7.32
CA LYS A 42 26.22 -0.16 -7.36
C LYS A 42 27.16 -0.87 -6.38
N GLY A 43 28.20 -0.20 -5.88
CA GLY A 43 29.14 -0.75 -4.89
C GLY A 43 28.57 -0.91 -3.48
N SER A 44 27.38 -0.38 -3.20
CA SER A 44 26.80 -0.33 -1.85
C SER A 44 25.49 -1.14 -1.70
N ALA A 45 25.47 -2.38 -2.20
CA ALA A 45 24.26 -3.22 -2.18
C ALA A 45 23.58 -3.30 -0.79
N LEU A 46 24.38 -3.39 0.29
CA LEU A 46 23.86 -3.37 1.65
C LEU A 46 23.23 -2.02 2.04
N THR A 47 23.88 -0.91 1.69
CA THR A 47 23.36 0.44 1.94
C THR A 47 22.07 0.68 1.17
N GLY A 48 21.96 0.21 -0.08
CA GLY A 48 20.72 0.27 -0.86
C GLY A 48 19.55 -0.46 -0.19
N LEU A 49 19.80 -1.64 0.39
CA LEU A 49 18.79 -2.40 1.14
C LEU A 49 18.35 -1.67 2.43
N PHE A 50 19.29 -1.09 3.17
CA PHE A 50 18.94 -0.30 4.37
C PHE A 50 18.14 0.95 4.02
N VAL A 51 18.51 1.65 2.93
CA VAL A 51 17.76 2.82 2.44
C VAL A 51 16.36 2.42 2.01
N TYR A 52 16.22 1.32 1.26
CA TYR A 52 14.91 0.77 0.88
C TYR A 52 14.04 0.48 2.11
N ALA A 53 14.57 -0.24 3.10
CA ALA A 53 13.84 -0.60 4.31
C ALA A 53 13.35 0.65 5.06
N ILE A 54 14.22 1.65 5.25
CA ILE A 54 13.87 2.90 5.93
C ILE A 54 12.76 3.64 5.17
N ILE A 55 12.88 3.79 3.85
CA ILE A 55 11.89 4.49 3.02
C ILE A 55 10.53 3.82 3.12
N VAL A 56 10.47 2.49 2.96
CA VAL A 56 9.21 1.75 3.01
C VAL A 56 8.58 1.85 4.39
N THR A 57 9.36 1.76 5.47
CA THR A 57 8.83 1.94 6.84
C THR A 57 8.28 3.33 7.06
N VAL A 58 8.98 4.38 6.62
CA VAL A 58 8.50 5.77 6.75
C VAL A 58 7.20 5.96 5.98
N ILE A 59 7.11 5.47 4.74
CA ILE A 59 5.89 5.54 3.94
C ILE A 59 4.75 4.80 4.64
N ALA A 60 4.98 3.58 5.12
CA ALA A 60 3.97 2.80 5.82
C ALA A 60 3.43 3.54 7.05
N VAL A 61 4.32 4.06 7.90
CA VAL A 61 3.92 4.83 9.10
C VAL A 61 3.13 6.07 8.71
N VAL A 62 3.59 6.85 7.73
CA VAL A 62 2.90 8.07 7.28
C VAL A 62 1.50 7.74 6.75
N VAL A 63 1.37 6.71 5.91
CA VAL A 63 0.08 6.27 5.37
C VAL A 63 -0.84 5.81 6.49
N THR A 64 -0.37 4.98 7.42
CA THR A 64 -1.17 4.51 8.57
C THR A 64 -1.63 5.68 9.44
N LEU A 65 -0.79 6.66 9.72
CA LEU A 65 -1.17 7.85 10.49
C LEU A 65 -2.20 8.72 9.76
N ILE A 66 -2.05 8.88 8.44
CA ILE A 66 -3.02 9.64 7.63
C ILE A 66 -4.37 8.93 7.65
N LEU A 67 -4.39 7.61 7.39
CA LEU A 67 -5.62 6.82 7.38
C LEU A 67 -6.30 6.80 8.76
N GLY A 68 -5.55 6.64 9.84
CA GLY A 68 -6.07 6.72 11.21
C GLY A 68 -6.74 8.06 11.49
N ARG A 69 -6.08 9.18 11.14
CA ARG A 69 -6.66 10.53 11.29
C ARG A 69 -7.91 10.75 10.44
N PHE A 70 -7.99 10.14 9.25
CA PHE A 70 -9.18 10.20 8.41
C PHE A 70 -10.34 9.40 9.01
N ALA A 71 -10.07 8.21 9.56
CA ALA A 71 -11.08 7.39 10.25
C ALA A 71 -11.65 8.12 11.48
N ASP A 72 -10.79 8.72 12.31
CA ASP A 72 -11.21 9.50 13.48
C ASP A 72 -12.14 10.66 13.11
N LYS A 73 -11.80 11.40 12.04
CA LYS A 73 -12.62 12.51 11.54
C LYS A 73 -13.98 12.06 11.02
N MET A 74 -14.12 10.81 10.61
CA MET A 74 -15.36 10.23 10.11
C MET A 74 -16.18 9.55 11.22
N GLY A 75 -15.69 9.54 12.47
CA GLY A 75 -16.35 8.85 13.58
C GLY A 75 -16.39 7.32 13.39
N ILE A 76 -15.46 6.78 12.62
CA ILE A 76 -15.32 5.35 12.37
C ILE A 76 -14.35 4.83 13.42
N GLU A 77 -14.86 4.12 14.42
CA GLU A 77 -14.02 3.34 15.34
C GLU A 77 -13.41 2.19 14.54
N LEU A 78 -12.10 2.26 14.32
CA LEU A 78 -11.36 1.12 13.78
C LEU A 78 -11.36 0.06 14.89
N GLU A 79 -12.07 -1.06 14.69
CA GLU A 79 -11.97 -2.21 15.60
C GLU A 79 -10.48 -2.60 15.72
N GLU A 80 -9.96 -2.59 16.95
CA GLU A 80 -8.55 -2.89 17.29
C GLU A 80 -8.13 -4.32 16.92
#